data_AF-B2GTX2-F1
#
_entry.id   AF-B2GTX2-F1
#
_cell.length_a   1.000
_cell.length_b   1.000
_cell.length_c   1.000
_cell.angle_alpha   90.00
_cell.angle_beta   90.00
_cell.angle_gamma   90.00
#
_symmetry.space_group_name_H-M   'P 1'
#
loop_
_entity.id
_entity.type
_entity.pdbx_description
1 polymer ?
#
loop_
_entity_poly.entity_id
_entity_poly.type
_entity_poly.pdbx_seq_one_letter_code
_entity_poly.pdbx_strand_id
1 'polypeptide(L)'
;LKSNSDTVDYDDACLIVRYLASMRPFAQSFDIYLTQILRVLGENAIAVRTKAMKCLSEVVAVDPSILARLDMQRGVHGRLMDNSTSVREAAVELLGRFVLCRPQLAEQYYDMLVERILDTGISVRKRVIKILRDICLAQPTFPKITEMCVKMIRRVNDEEGIKKLVNETFQKLWFTPAPQNDKEAMTRKIINITDVVAACKDTGYDWFEQLLQNLLKSEEDASYKPVKKACTQLVDNLVEHILKYEESLADSDSKGVNSGRLVSCITTLFLFSKIRPQLMVKHAMTMQPYLTTKCSTQNDFMVICNVAKILELVVPLMEHPSETFLATMEEDLMKLIIKYGMTVVQHCVSCLGAVVNKATQNYKFVWACFNRYYGALLKLKSQHQEDPNSTVLTTNKPALLRSLFTVGALCRHFDFDQEEFKGSSKVNTSVNIKDKVLELLLYFTKHSDEEVQTKAIIGLGFSFIQHPVLMFEVEVKNLYNIILSDKNCSVNLKIQVLKNLQTYLQKKKKRAAALFFFFSGSIILFKIKSVEVTKCGTCRE
;
A
#
# COMPACT_ATOMS: atom_id res chain seq x y z
N LEU A 1 53.16 -28.98 -42.68
CA LEU A 1 53.69 -27.60 -42.68
C LEU A 1 55.08 -27.64 -42.07
N LYS A 2 56.12 -27.49 -42.90
CA LYS A 2 57.51 -27.33 -42.45
C LYS A 2 57.62 -25.94 -41.81
N SER A 3 57.97 -25.89 -40.53
CA SER A 3 58.51 -24.69 -39.87
C SER A 3 59.78 -25.11 -39.15
N ASN A 4 60.88 -25.20 -39.89
CA ASN A 4 62.21 -25.11 -39.29
C ASN A 4 62.46 -23.63 -39.00
N SER A 5 62.12 -23.18 -37.80
CA SER A 5 62.73 -21.98 -37.23
C SER A 5 63.57 -22.45 -36.04
N ASP A 6 64.86 -22.69 -36.26
CA ASP A 6 65.85 -22.99 -35.22
C ASP A 6 66.13 -21.77 -34.30
N THR A 7 65.21 -20.82 -34.24
CA THR A 7 65.32 -19.56 -33.53
C THR A 7 64.14 -19.41 -32.58
N VAL A 8 64.39 -19.65 -31.29
CA VAL A 8 63.48 -19.29 -30.20
C VAL A 8 63.43 -17.77 -30.14
N ASP A 9 62.28 -17.17 -30.40
CA ASP A 9 62.09 -15.74 -30.24
C ASP A 9 61.79 -15.36 -28.77
N TYR A 10 61.57 -14.08 -28.51
CA TYR A 10 61.34 -13.60 -27.14
C TYR A 10 60.07 -14.20 -26.51
N ASP A 11 58.99 -14.33 -27.28
CA ASP A 11 57.71 -14.83 -26.77
C ASP A 11 57.79 -16.34 -26.54
N ASP A 12 58.46 -17.07 -27.42
CA ASP A 12 58.76 -18.49 -27.26
C ASP A 12 59.62 -18.73 -26.01
N ALA A 13 60.71 -17.96 -25.83
CA ALA A 13 61.56 -18.04 -24.64
C ALA A 13 60.75 -17.75 -23.35
N CYS A 14 59.85 -16.78 -23.40
CA CYS A 14 58.98 -16.41 -22.29
C CYS A 14 57.98 -17.53 -21.94
N LEU A 15 57.39 -18.18 -22.94
CA LEU A 15 56.50 -19.31 -22.73
C LEU A 15 57.25 -20.52 -22.16
N ILE A 16 58.43 -20.83 -22.70
CA ILE A 16 59.28 -21.92 -22.21
C ILE A 16 59.65 -21.68 -20.75
N VAL A 17 60.12 -20.48 -20.38
CA VAL A 17 60.51 -20.20 -18.99
C VAL A 17 59.29 -20.20 -18.06
N ARG A 18 58.12 -19.72 -18.50
CA ARG A 18 56.87 -19.78 -17.73
C ARG A 18 56.43 -21.22 -17.48
N TYR A 19 56.55 -22.08 -18.48
CA TYR A 19 56.25 -23.51 -18.33
C TYR A 19 57.22 -24.19 -17.37
N LEU A 20 58.53 -23.93 -17.49
CA LEU A 20 59.52 -24.46 -16.54
C LEU A 20 59.29 -23.92 -15.12
N ALA A 21 58.88 -22.65 -14.99
CA ALA A 21 58.56 -22.02 -13.71
C ALA A 21 57.28 -22.58 -13.08
N SER A 22 56.27 -22.99 -13.86
CA SER A 22 55.03 -23.59 -13.34
C SER A 22 55.28 -24.92 -12.62
N MET A 23 56.37 -25.60 -12.97
CA MET A 23 56.84 -26.83 -12.31
C MET A 23 57.64 -26.56 -11.03
N ARG A 24 57.97 -25.30 -10.72
CA ARG A 24 58.72 -24.94 -9.51
C ARG A 24 57.77 -24.78 -8.31
N PRO A 25 58.22 -25.09 -7.08
CA PRO A 25 57.36 -25.02 -5.87
C PRO A 25 56.69 -23.66 -5.64
N PHE A 26 57.36 -22.58 -6.03
CA PHE A 26 56.82 -21.22 -5.89
C PHE A 26 55.50 -21.03 -6.66
N ALA A 27 55.42 -21.52 -7.91
CA ALA A 27 54.21 -21.38 -8.74
C ALA A 27 53.03 -22.23 -8.21
N GLN A 28 53.32 -23.26 -7.41
CA GLN A 28 52.32 -24.16 -6.80
C GLN A 28 51.88 -23.69 -5.40
N SER A 29 52.40 -22.57 -4.89
CA SER A 29 52.19 -22.11 -3.51
C SER A 29 50.87 -21.35 -3.27
N PHE A 30 50.07 -21.08 -4.31
CA PHE A 30 48.85 -20.28 -4.20
C PHE A 30 47.87 -20.85 -3.16
N ASP A 31 47.61 -22.16 -3.19
CA ASP A 31 46.70 -22.82 -2.25
C ASP A 31 47.16 -22.68 -0.79
N ILE A 32 48.47 -22.67 -0.57
CA ILE A 32 49.07 -22.47 0.75
C ILE A 32 48.77 -21.05 1.22
N TYR A 33 49.02 -20.03 0.38
CA TYR A 33 48.75 -18.64 0.72
C TYR A 33 47.27 -18.39 1.00
N LEU A 34 46.38 -18.91 0.15
CA LEU A 34 44.94 -18.77 0.34
C LEU A 34 44.50 -19.41 1.67
N THR A 35 44.99 -20.61 1.99
CA THR A 35 44.71 -21.30 3.26
C THR A 35 45.18 -20.48 4.46
N GLN A 36 46.37 -19.87 4.40
CA GLN A 36 46.86 -19.01 5.48
C GLN A 36 46.01 -17.74 5.63
N ILE A 37 45.61 -17.10 4.54
CA ILE A 37 44.73 -15.91 4.60
C ILE A 37 43.38 -16.28 5.22
N LEU A 38 42.80 -17.42 4.84
CA LEU A 38 41.55 -17.92 5.42
C LEU A 38 41.69 -18.22 6.92
N ARG A 39 42.84 -18.73 7.37
CA ARG A 39 43.12 -18.94 8.80
C ARG A 39 43.14 -17.61 9.57
N VAL A 40 43.74 -16.57 8.99
CA VAL A 40 43.82 -15.22 9.60
C VAL A 40 42.44 -14.58 9.81
N LEU A 41 41.40 -15.03 9.10
CA LEU A 41 40.02 -14.60 9.37
C LEU A 41 39.55 -14.96 10.79
N GLY A 42 40.16 -15.95 11.43
CA GLY A 42 39.85 -16.38 12.80
C GLY A 42 40.55 -15.59 13.92
N GLU A 43 41.43 -14.64 13.58
CA GLU A 43 42.22 -13.89 14.57
C GLU A 43 41.39 -12.94 15.45
N ASN A 44 41.84 -12.65 16.67
CA ASN A 44 41.10 -11.78 17.59
C ASN A 44 41.06 -10.32 17.13
N ALA A 45 42.12 -9.84 16.48
CA ALA A 45 42.26 -8.45 16.10
C ALA A 45 41.30 -8.07 14.94
N ILE A 46 40.39 -7.12 15.19
CA ILE A 46 39.41 -6.66 14.20
C ILE A 46 40.11 -6.15 12.93
N ALA A 47 41.15 -5.32 13.08
CA ALA A 47 41.87 -4.73 11.95
C ALA A 47 42.50 -5.80 11.04
N VAL A 48 43.04 -6.88 11.63
CA VAL A 48 43.65 -8.00 10.92
C VAL A 48 42.58 -8.75 10.11
N ARG A 49 41.45 -9.10 10.74
CA ARG A 49 40.35 -9.77 10.05
C ARG A 49 39.74 -8.92 8.93
N THR A 50 39.55 -7.62 9.15
CA THR A 50 39.07 -6.69 8.11
C THR A 50 40.07 -6.62 6.95
N LYS A 51 41.37 -6.55 7.24
CA LYS A 51 42.39 -6.51 6.18
C LYS A 51 42.46 -7.82 5.40
N ALA A 52 42.35 -8.97 6.08
CA ALA A 52 42.27 -10.28 5.44
C ALA A 52 41.06 -10.37 4.49
N MET A 53 39.88 -9.88 4.90
CA MET A 53 38.72 -9.81 4.00
C MET A 53 38.95 -8.92 2.78
N LYS A 54 39.61 -7.77 2.93
CA LYS A 54 39.98 -6.91 1.80
C LYS A 54 40.99 -7.58 0.88
N CYS A 55 41.99 -8.29 1.43
CA CYS A 55 42.94 -9.06 0.64
C CYS A 55 42.24 -10.16 -0.17
N LEU A 56 41.31 -10.90 0.44
CA LEU A 56 40.49 -11.88 -0.29
C LEU A 56 39.67 -11.23 -1.40
N SER A 57 39.13 -10.03 -1.18
CA SER A 57 38.41 -9.31 -2.24
C SER A 57 39.30 -8.98 -3.43
N GLU A 58 40.58 -8.66 -3.23
CA GLU A 58 41.51 -8.39 -4.33
C GLU A 58 41.93 -9.68 -5.05
N VAL A 59 42.11 -10.78 -4.31
CA VAL A 59 42.36 -12.11 -4.92
C VAL A 59 41.20 -12.52 -5.82
N VAL A 60 39.96 -12.41 -5.31
CA VAL A 60 38.75 -12.75 -6.08
C VAL A 60 38.54 -11.76 -7.24
N ALA A 61 39.04 -10.53 -7.15
CA ALA A 61 39.00 -9.57 -8.26
C ALA A 61 39.80 -10.03 -9.48
N VAL A 62 40.88 -10.77 -9.24
CA VAL A 62 41.70 -11.36 -10.31
C VAL A 62 41.07 -12.66 -10.81
N ASP A 63 40.64 -13.56 -9.91
CA ASP A 63 39.96 -14.80 -10.27
C ASP A 63 38.69 -15.05 -9.44
N PRO A 64 37.50 -14.74 -10.00
CA PRO A 64 36.23 -14.97 -9.31
C PRO A 64 35.86 -16.46 -9.15
N SER A 65 36.54 -17.40 -9.83
CA SER A 65 36.26 -18.84 -9.70
C SER A 65 36.56 -19.36 -8.29
N ILE A 66 37.44 -18.67 -7.55
CA ILE A 66 37.81 -18.99 -6.19
C ILE A 66 36.60 -18.99 -5.24
N LEU A 67 35.55 -18.20 -5.51
CA LEU A 67 34.31 -18.19 -4.71
C LEU A 67 33.52 -19.50 -4.79
N ALA A 68 33.80 -20.37 -5.77
CA ALA A 68 33.19 -21.68 -5.87
C ALA A 68 33.81 -22.70 -4.89
N ARG A 69 34.99 -22.41 -4.31
CA ARG A 69 35.63 -23.31 -3.36
C ARG A 69 34.91 -23.34 -2.01
N LEU A 70 34.83 -24.53 -1.42
CA LEU A 70 34.14 -24.76 -0.15
C LEU A 70 34.81 -24.07 1.05
N ASP A 71 36.15 -24.01 1.06
CA ASP A 71 36.92 -23.34 2.11
C ASP A 71 36.69 -21.82 2.10
N MET A 72 36.67 -21.21 0.91
CA MET A 72 36.34 -19.81 0.70
C MET A 72 34.90 -19.49 1.11
N GLN A 73 33.94 -20.31 0.69
CA GLN A 73 32.53 -20.17 1.08
C GLN A 73 32.34 -20.15 2.60
N ARG A 74 32.94 -21.13 3.30
CA ARG A 74 32.89 -21.21 4.76
C ARG A 74 33.56 -20.01 5.42
N GLY A 75 34.72 -19.59 4.92
CA GLY A 75 35.44 -18.42 5.42
C GLY A 75 34.61 -17.14 5.32
N VAL A 76 34.05 -16.86 4.14
CA VAL A 76 33.22 -15.67 3.91
C VAL A 76 31.92 -15.75 4.73
N HIS A 77 31.26 -16.90 4.75
CA HIS A 77 30.03 -17.09 5.52
C HIS A 77 30.25 -16.79 7.01
N GLY A 78 31.31 -17.33 7.59
CA GLY A 78 31.67 -17.04 8.98
C GLY A 78 31.92 -15.55 9.25
N ARG A 79 32.39 -14.79 8.24
CA ARG A 79 32.62 -13.34 8.38
C ARG A 79 31.38 -12.49 8.15
N LEU A 80 30.33 -13.00 7.50
CA LEU A 80 29.02 -12.33 7.45
C LEU A 80 28.34 -12.27 8.84
N MET A 81 28.72 -13.17 9.75
CA MET A 81 28.22 -13.28 11.12
C MET A 81 29.22 -12.76 12.16
N ASP A 82 30.26 -12.03 11.72
CA ASP A 82 31.30 -11.52 12.61
C ASP A 82 30.75 -10.56 13.66
N ASN A 83 31.32 -10.52 14.87
CA ASN A 83 30.93 -9.57 15.91
C ASN A 83 31.16 -8.10 15.49
N SER A 84 32.17 -7.83 14.67
CA SER A 84 32.49 -6.47 14.21
C SER A 84 31.73 -6.08 12.94
N THR A 85 31.04 -4.93 13.00
CA THR A 85 30.38 -4.32 11.84
C THR A 85 31.33 -4.11 10.65
N SER A 86 32.58 -3.71 10.89
CA SER A 86 33.55 -3.46 9.81
C SER A 86 33.97 -4.73 9.06
N VAL A 87 33.99 -5.88 9.75
CA VAL A 87 34.31 -7.18 9.13
C VAL A 87 33.10 -7.69 8.35
N ARG A 88 31.89 -7.58 8.91
CA ARG A 88 30.65 -7.93 8.20
C ARG A 88 30.48 -7.10 6.93
N GLU A 89 30.74 -5.80 7.00
CA GLU A 89 30.67 -4.91 5.83
C GLU A 89 31.66 -5.32 4.74
N ALA A 90 32.91 -5.60 5.10
CA ALA A 90 33.92 -6.07 4.15
C ALA A 90 33.55 -7.41 3.50
N ALA A 91 32.90 -8.32 4.25
CA ALA A 91 32.39 -9.58 3.72
C ALA A 91 31.25 -9.37 2.72
N VAL A 92 30.29 -8.49 3.05
CA VAL A 92 29.21 -8.13 2.13
C VAL A 92 29.74 -7.44 0.88
N GLU A 93 30.73 -6.55 1.00
CA GLU A 93 31.36 -5.87 -0.13
C GLU A 93 32.08 -6.85 -1.07
N LEU A 94 32.84 -7.81 -0.51
CA LEU A 94 33.48 -8.88 -1.28
C LEU A 94 32.43 -9.63 -2.10
N LEU A 95 31.38 -10.15 -1.47
CA LEU A 95 30.34 -10.91 -2.18
C LEU A 95 29.62 -10.06 -3.23
N GLY A 96 29.24 -8.84 -2.87
CA GLY A 96 28.51 -7.93 -3.77
C GLY A 96 29.24 -7.62 -5.06
N ARG A 97 30.56 -7.45 -5.00
CA ARG A 97 31.39 -7.15 -6.18
C ARG A 97 31.33 -8.28 -7.23
N PHE A 98 31.28 -9.54 -6.79
CA PHE A 98 31.41 -10.69 -7.69
C PHE A 98 30.09 -11.37 -8.06
N VAL A 99 29.08 -11.25 -7.20
CA VAL A 99 27.70 -11.67 -7.52
C VAL A 99 27.15 -10.90 -8.73
N LEU A 100 27.54 -9.64 -8.92
CA LEU A 100 27.17 -8.85 -10.11
C LEU A 100 27.78 -9.41 -11.40
N CYS A 101 29.00 -9.95 -11.34
CA CYS A 101 29.73 -10.43 -12.51
C CYS A 101 29.35 -11.86 -12.93
N ARG A 102 28.76 -12.67 -12.02
CA ARG A 102 28.41 -14.07 -12.29
C ARG A 102 27.03 -14.41 -11.71
N PRO A 103 25.98 -14.52 -12.54
CA PRO A 103 24.62 -14.85 -12.09
C PRO A 103 24.52 -16.14 -11.27
N GLN A 104 25.33 -17.15 -11.60
CA GLN A 104 25.38 -18.42 -10.85
C GLN A 104 25.79 -18.23 -9.38
N LEU A 105 26.71 -17.29 -9.10
CA LEU A 105 27.09 -16.96 -7.73
C LEU A 105 26.00 -16.15 -7.01
N ALA A 106 25.17 -15.40 -7.77
CA ALA A 106 24.04 -14.68 -7.21
C ALA A 106 23.06 -15.64 -6.54
N GLU A 107 22.70 -16.73 -7.22
CA GLU A 107 21.80 -17.76 -6.64
C GLU A 107 22.41 -18.38 -5.38
N GLN A 108 23.70 -18.69 -5.40
CA GLN A 108 24.37 -19.36 -4.29
C GLN A 108 24.47 -18.50 -3.02
N TYR A 109 24.76 -17.20 -3.17
CA TYR A 109 25.00 -16.30 -2.04
C TYR A 109 23.81 -15.40 -1.70
N TYR A 110 22.72 -15.45 -2.48
CA TYR A 110 21.56 -14.57 -2.31
C TYR A 110 21.00 -14.62 -0.89
N ASP A 111 20.71 -15.81 -0.36
CA ASP A 111 20.06 -15.95 0.94
C ASP A 111 20.94 -15.35 2.06
N MET A 112 22.25 -15.60 2.00
CA MET A 112 23.19 -15.04 2.95
C MET A 112 23.29 -13.51 2.87
N LEU A 113 23.32 -12.96 1.66
CA LEU A 113 23.40 -11.52 1.42
C LEU A 113 22.12 -10.81 1.86
N VAL A 114 20.97 -11.37 1.53
CA VAL A 114 19.69 -10.71 1.75
C VAL A 114 19.32 -10.64 3.23
N GLU A 115 19.72 -11.63 4.03
CA GLU A 115 19.57 -11.59 5.49
C GLU A 115 20.31 -10.41 6.13
N ARG A 116 21.45 -9.99 5.57
CA ARG A 116 22.23 -8.86 6.07
C ARG A 116 21.52 -7.51 5.90
N ILE A 117 20.38 -7.46 5.21
CA ILE A 117 19.57 -6.24 5.18
C ILE A 117 19.06 -5.86 6.59
N LEU A 118 18.93 -6.82 7.50
CA LEU A 118 18.51 -6.64 8.90
C LEU A 118 19.69 -6.48 9.88
N ASP A 119 20.91 -6.30 9.39
CA ASP A 119 22.10 -6.13 10.24
C ASP A 119 21.97 -4.92 11.17
N THR A 120 22.51 -5.01 12.39
CA THR A 120 22.51 -3.90 13.35
C THR A 120 23.34 -2.71 12.84
N GLY A 121 24.41 -2.98 12.09
CA GLY A 121 25.30 -1.99 11.51
C GLY A 121 24.70 -1.27 10.31
N ILE A 122 24.64 0.07 10.38
CA ILE A 122 24.12 0.93 9.31
C ILE A 122 24.91 0.76 8.01
N SER A 123 26.25 0.68 8.09
CA SER A 123 27.11 0.58 6.90
C SER A 123 26.88 -0.73 6.13
N VAL A 124 26.69 -1.84 6.85
CA VAL A 124 26.34 -3.15 6.30
C VAL A 124 25.00 -3.06 5.55
N ARG A 125 23.96 -2.53 6.19
CA ARG A 125 22.63 -2.36 5.57
C ARG A 125 22.68 -1.49 4.32
N LYS A 126 23.40 -0.35 4.37
CA LYS A 126 23.61 0.51 3.19
C LYS A 126 24.30 -0.24 2.05
N ARG A 127 25.29 -1.08 2.37
CA ARG A 127 26.01 -1.88 1.37
C ARG A 127 25.10 -2.92 0.72
N VAL A 128 24.31 -3.65 1.51
CA VAL A 128 23.35 -4.63 1.00
C VAL A 128 22.34 -3.98 0.05
N ILE A 129 21.75 -2.84 0.43
CA ILE A 129 20.77 -2.13 -0.42
C ILE A 129 21.39 -1.73 -1.77
N LYS A 130 22.64 -1.23 -1.77
CA LYS A 130 23.35 -0.89 -3.02
C LYS A 130 23.57 -2.12 -3.89
N ILE A 131 24.02 -3.23 -3.31
CA ILE A 131 24.25 -4.49 -4.04
C ILE A 131 22.94 -5.00 -4.64
N LEU A 132 21.86 -5.07 -3.86
CA LEU A 132 20.56 -5.53 -4.33
C LEU A 132 20.03 -4.64 -5.47
N ARG A 133 20.15 -3.32 -5.35
CA ARG A 133 19.83 -2.39 -6.44
C ARG A 133 20.63 -2.69 -7.70
N ASP A 134 21.93 -2.91 -7.57
CA ASP A 134 22.81 -3.14 -8.71
C ASP A 134 22.50 -4.49 -9.37
N ILE A 135 22.14 -5.52 -8.60
CA ILE A 135 21.62 -6.80 -9.13
C ILE A 135 20.31 -6.56 -9.89
N CYS A 136 19.39 -5.76 -9.34
CA CYS A 136 18.12 -5.45 -10.02
C CYS A 136 18.31 -4.75 -11.37
N LEU A 137 19.36 -3.95 -11.52
CA LEU A 137 19.69 -3.26 -12.76
C LEU A 137 20.45 -4.16 -13.74
N ALA A 138 21.40 -4.96 -13.26
CA ALA A 138 22.26 -5.79 -14.10
C ALA A 138 21.60 -7.10 -14.55
N GLN A 139 20.72 -7.67 -13.74
CA GLN A 139 20.12 -8.99 -13.95
C GLN A 139 18.58 -8.91 -13.76
N PRO A 140 17.84 -8.19 -14.62
CA PRO A 140 16.41 -7.93 -14.44
C PRO A 140 15.52 -9.18 -14.50
N THR A 141 16.03 -10.29 -15.04
CA THR A 141 15.34 -11.58 -15.13
C THR A 141 15.65 -12.50 -13.95
N PHE A 142 16.43 -12.05 -12.95
CA PHE A 142 16.76 -12.86 -11.79
C PHE A 142 15.48 -13.26 -11.01
N PRO A 143 15.29 -14.54 -10.63
CA PRO A 143 14.02 -15.00 -10.04
C PRO A 143 13.62 -14.28 -8.73
N LYS A 144 14.58 -13.71 -8.00
CA LYS A 144 14.36 -13.07 -6.69
C LYS A 144 14.16 -11.56 -6.74
N ILE A 145 14.03 -10.95 -7.91
CA ILE A 145 13.91 -9.47 -8.06
C ILE A 145 12.77 -8.90 -7.21
N THR A 146 11.58 -9.50 -7.29
CA THR A 146 10.42 -9.05 -6.50
C THR A 146 10.71 -9.13 -5.00
N GLU A 147 11.34 -10.22 -4.54
CA GLU A 147 11.70 -10.41 -3.13
C GLU A 147 12.71 -9.34 -2.66
N MET A 148 13.72 -9.04 -3.48
CA MET A 148 14.70 -7.98 -3.23
C MET A 148 14.01 -6.62 -3.09
N CYS A 149 13.12 -6.27 -4.01
CA CYS A 149 12.38 -5.01 -3.97
C CYS A 149 11.50 -4.93 -2.71
N VAL A 150 10.79 -6.00 -2.34
CA VAL A 150 10.00 -6.06 -1.10
C VAL A 150 10.87 -5.85 0.14
N LYS A 151 12.03 -6.50 0.24
CA LYS A 151 12.91 -6.34 1.40
C LYS A 151 13.55 -4.96 1.46
N MET A 152 13.98 -4.40 0.33
CA MET A 152 14.55 -3.04 0.27
C MET A 152 13.52 -1.98 0.67
N ILE A 153 12.30 -2.05 0.13
CA ILE A 153 11.31 -1.00 0.34
C ILE A 153 10.76 -0.97 1.76
N ARG A 154 10.75 -2.11 2.45
CA ARG A 154 10.42 -2.21 3.88
C ARG A 154 11.39 -1.42 4.77
N ARG A 155 12.54 -0.97 4.25
CA ARG A 155 13.50 -0.11 4.95
C ARG A 155 13.22 1.39 4.79
N VAL A 156 12.06 1.78 4.23
CA VAL A 156 11.69 3.20 4.05
C VAL A 156 11.52 3.97 5.36
N ASN A 157 11.19 3.28 6.46
CA ASN A 157 11.04 3.85 7.81
C ASN A 157 12.23 3.55 8.73
N ASP A 158 13.36 3.18 8.13
CA ASP A 158 14.60 2.97 8.85
C ASP A 158 15.29 4.31 9.17
N GLU A 159 16.49 4.26 9.76
CA GLU A 159 17.34 5.40 10.05
C GLU A 159 17.54 6.32 8.83
N GLU A 160 17.71 7.63 9.07
CA GLU A 160 17.69 8.67 8.02
C GLU A 160 18.65 8.38 6.84
N GLY A 161 19.86 7.88 7.14
CA GLY A 161 20.82 7.51 6.11
C GLY A 161 20.43 6.30 5.25
N ILE A 162 19.64 5.37 5.79
CA ILE A 162 19.05 4.23 5.07
C ILE A 162 17.82 4.69 4.29
N LYS A 163 16.92 5.42 4.95
CA LYS A 163 15.73 5.99 4.32
C LYS A 163 16.09 6.79 3.07
N LYS A 164 17.07 7.70 3.15
CA LYS A 164 17.55 8.46 1.99
C LYS A 164 18.02 7.53 0.85
N LEU A 165 18.82 6.52 1.17
CA LEU A 165 19.32 5.55 0.18
C LEU A 165 18.20 4.73 -0.46
N VAL A 166 17.17 4.33 0.30
CA VAL A 166 15.99 3.60 -0.22
C VAL A 166 15.21 4.48 -1.20
N ASN A 167 14.98 5.75 -0.85
CA ASN A 167 14.33 6.70 -1.76
C ASN A 167 15.12 6.86 -3.06
N GLU A 168 16.43 7.14 -2.99
CA GLU A 168 17.30 7.24 -4.17
C GLU A 168 17.30 5.96 -5.01
N THR A 169 17.30 4.80 -4.35
CA THR A 169 17.26 3.49 -5.00
C THR A 169 15.99 3.29 -5.82
N PHE A 170 14.82 3.52 -5.24
CA PHE A 170 13.55 3.36 -5.97
C PHE A 170 13.25 4.49 -6.95
N GLN A 171 13.78 5.69 -6.72
CA GLN A 171 13.78 6.75 -7.73
C GLN A 171 14.51 6.28 -9.00
N LYS A 172 15.68 5.68 -8.85
CA LYS A 172 16.45 5.12 -9.97
C LYS A 172 15.76 3.91 -10.62
N LEU A 173 15.25 2.97 -9.82
CA LEU A 173 14.65 1.73 -10.33
C LEU A 173 13.30 1.98 -11.03
N TRP A 174 12.41 2.77 -10.42
CA TRP A 174 11.02 2.90 -10.86
C TRP A 174 10.68 4.30 -11.35
N PHE A 175 11.13 5.35 -10.66
CA PHE A 175 10.66 6.71 -10.91
C PHE A 175 11.62 7.58 -11.74
N THR A 176 12.37 6.94 -12.64
CA THR A 176 13.10 7.63 -13.71
C THR A 176 12.22 7.68 -14.97
N PRO A 177 12.01 8.87 -15.57
CA PRO A 177 11.28 9.00 -16.83
C PRO A 177 11.88 8.11 -17.92
N ALA A 178 11.05 7.31 -18.59
CA ALA A 178 11.49 6.45 -19.67
C ALA A 178 11.41 7.19 -21.01
N PRO A 179 12.39 7.01 -21.92
CA PRO A 179 12.26 7.41 -23.32
C PRO A 179 11.02 6.76 -23.96
N GLN A 180 10.32 7.49 -24.83
CA GLN A 180 9.04 7.03 -25.42
C GLN A 180 9.18 5.77 -26.30
N ASN A 181 10.38 5.49 -26.80
CA ASN A 181 10.68 4.35 -27.67
C ASN A 181 10.94 3.04 -26.90
N ASP A 182 11.22 3.07 -25.61
CA ASP A 182 11.53 1.87 -24.81
C ASP A 182 10.29 1.31 -24.10
N LYS A 183 9.35 0.78 -24.90
CA LYS A 183 8.12 0.18 -24.39
C LYS A 183 8.38 -1.08 -23.57
N GLU A 184 9.40 -1.85 -23.91
CA GLU A 184 9.72 -3.09 -23.19
C GLU A 184 10.22 -2.81 -21.77
N ALA A 185 11.09 -1.81 -21.58
CA ALA A 185 11.52 -1.43 -20.23
C ALA A 185 10.36 -0.90 -19.38
N MET A 186 9.43 -0.15 -19.99
CA MET A 186 8.21 0.29 -19.30
C MET A 186 7.35 -0.90 -18.87
N THR A 187 7.13 -1.88 -19.75
CA THR A 187 6.38 -3.10 -19.41
C THR A 187 7.06 -3.89 -18.29
N ARG A 188 8.39 -4.09 -18.34
CA ARG A 188 9.14 -4.75 -17.25
C ARG A 188 8.99 -4.00 -15.93
N LYS A 189 9.03 -2.68 -15.96
CA LYS A 189 8.84 -1.83 -14.77
C LYS A 189 7.42 -1.98 -14.19
N ILE A 190 6.39 -1.97 -15.03
CA ILE A 190 5.00 -2.20 -14.64
C ILE A 190 4.84 -3.57 -13.97
N ILE A 191 5.33 -4.63 -14.62
CA ILE A 191 5.25 -6.00 -14.09
C ILE A 191 5.95 -6.07 -12.73
N ASN A 192 7.16 -5.54 -12.59
CA ASN A 192 7.88 -5.56 -11.31
C ASN A 192 7.13 -4.82 -10.20
N ILE A 193 6.62 -3.60 -10.46
CA ILE A 193 5.88 -2.84 -9.44
C ILE A 193 4.60 -3.59 -9.03
N THR A 194 3.85 -4.11 -10.00
CA THR A 194 2.62 -4.85 -9.72
C THR A 194 2.89 -6.17 -8.99
N ASP A 195 3.99 -6.87 -9.30
CA ASP A 195 4.44 -8.06 -8.56
C ASP A 195 4.79 -7.73 -7.10
N VAL A 196 5.48 -6.61 -6.86
CA VAL A 196 5.81 -6.16 -5.49
C VAL A 196 4.54 -5.79 -4.72
N VAL A 197 3.57 -5.13 -5.37
CA VAL A 197 2.27 -4.83 -4.76
C VAL A 197 1.51 -6.13 -4.45
N ALA A 198 1.51 -7.10 -5.36
CA ALA A 198 0.88 -8.41 -5.15
C ALA A 198 1.52 -9.15 -3.94
N ALA A 199 2.85 -9.19 -3.89
CA ALA A 199 3.62 -9.86 -2.83
C ALA A 199 3.43 -9.21 -1.44
N CYS A 200 2.98 -7.96 -1.38
CA CYS A 200 2.78 -7.22 -0.14
C CYS A 200 1.31 -7.19 0.35
N LYS A 201 0.38 -7.89 -0.33
CA LYS A 201 -1.05 -7.89 -0.02
C LYS A 201 -1.35 -8.15 1.46
N ASP A 202 -0.67 -9.11 2.07
CA ASP A 202 -0.95 -9.54 3.45
C ASP A 202 -0.24 -8.68 4.50
N THR A 203 0.85 -8.00 4.14
CA THR A 203 1.63 -7.16 5.06
C THR A 203 1.23 -5.68 5.04
N GLY A 204 0.35 -5.29 4.12
CA GLY A 204 -0.09 -3.91 3.93
C GLY A 204 0.81 -3.08 3.00
N TYR A 205 0.37 -1.86 2.72
CA TYR A 205 0.92 -0.99 1.67
C TYR A 205 1.53 0.33 2.17
N ASP A 206 1.64 0.51 3.50
CA ASP A 206 2.13 1.76 4.11
C ASP A 206 3.54 2.15 3.62
N TRP A 207 4.37 1.16 3.29
CA TRP A 207 5.71 1.37 2.73
C TRP A 207 5.68 2.05 1.35
N PHE A 208 4.73 1.69 0.48
CA PHE A 208 4.60 2.26 -0.87
C PHE A 208 4.09 3.69 -0.75
N GLU A 209 3.10 3.89 0.11
CA GLU A 209 2.55 5.21 0.41
C GLU A 209 3.63 6.15 0.94
N GLN A 210 4.43 5.71 1.91
CA GLN A 210 5.51 6.50 2.47
C GLN A 210 6.61 6.80 1.45
N LEU A 211 7.03 5.80 0.65
CA LEU A 211 8.03 5.99 -0.40
C LEU A 211 7.55 7.04 -1.41
N LEU A 212 6.35 6.85 -1.97
CA LEU A 212 5.84 7.73 -3.00
C LEU A 212 5.59 9.15 -2.47
N GLN A 213 5.11 9.29 -1.22
CA GLN A 213 5.01 10.58 -0.55
C GLN A 213 6.36 11.27 -0.39
N ASN A 214 7.39 10.55 0.07
CA ASN A 214 8.74 11.11 0.24
C ASN A 214 9.29 11.61 -1.09
N LEU A 215 9.21 10.81 -2.16
CA LEU A 215 9.74 11.15 -3.48
C LEU A 215 9.01 12.34 -4.13
N LEU A 216 7.68 12.40 -4.01
CA LEU A 216 6.91 13.51 -4.56
C LEU A 216 7.13 14.80 -3.76
N LYS A 217 7.27 14.70 -2.43
CA LYS A 217 7.52 15.84 -1.55
C LYS A 217 8.93 16.43 -1.77
N SER A 218 9.93 15.60 -2.03
CA SER A 218 11.30 16.09 -2.28
C SER A 218 11.44 16.95 -3.54
N GLU A 219 10.49 16.89 -4.48
CA GLU A 219 10.48 17.66 -5.72
C GLU A 219 9.37 18.74 -5.75
N GLU A 220 8.77 19.07 -4.60
CA GLU A 220 7.66 20.03 -4.55
C GLU A 220 8.07 21.43 -5.06
N ASP A 221 9.25 21.89 -4.64
CA ASP A 221 9.83 23.19 -5.02
C ASP A 221 10.82 23.09 -6.21
N ALA A 222 11.04 21.89 -6.75
CA ALA A 222 11.95 21.71 -7.87
C ALA A 222 11.35 22.24 -9.18
N SER A 223 12.15 22.97 -9.97
CA SER A 223 11.76 23.47 -11.29
C SER A 223 11.50 22.32 -12.28
N TYR A 224 12.31 21.27 -12.21
CA TYR A 224 12.15 20.04 -12.95
C TYR A 224 11.69 18.92 -12.01
N LYS A 225 10.57 18.25 -12.36
CA LYS A 225 9.90 17.24 -11.53
C LYS A 225 9.93 15.85 -12.19
N PRO A 226 11.09 15.17 -12.26
CA PRO A 226 11.22 13.89 -12.96
C PRO A 226 10.38 12.79 -12.33
N VAL A 227 10.26 12.72 -11.00
CA VAL A 227 9.42 11.70 -10.34
C VAL A 227 7.96 11.89 -10.74
N LYS A 228 7.47 13.14 -10.78
CA LYS A 228 6.10 13.43 -11.22
C LYS A 228 5.87 12.97 -12.67
N LYS A 229 6.81 13.26 -13.57
CA LYS A 229 6.74 12.80 -14.98
C LYS A 229 6.74 11.28 -15.09
N ALA A 230 7.62 10.60 -14.35
CA ALA A 230 7.68 9.14 -14.33
C ALA A 230 6.39 8.51 -13.78
N CYS A 231 5.80 9.10 -12.74
CA CYS A 231 4.51 8.66 -12.19
C CYS A 231 3.39 8.79 -13.23
N THR A 232 3.31 9.90 -13.96
CA THR A 232 2.34 10.06 -15.06
C THR A 232 2.53 9.01 -16.14
N GLN A 233 3.77 8.81 -16.62
CA GLN A 233 4.06 7.77 -17.63
C GLN A 233 3.67 6.39 -17.13
N LEU A 234 3.99 6.05 -15.89
CA LEU A 234 3.71 4.74 -15.33
C LEU A 234 2.19 4.50 -15.19
N VAL A 235 1.45 5.49 -14.70
CA VAL A 235 -0.02 5.40 -14.59
C VAL A 235 -0.66 5.25 -15.97
N ASP A 236 -0.25 6.07 -16.94
CA ASP A 236 -0.78 6.02 -18.31
C ASP A 236 -0.52 4.65 -18.96
N ASN A 237 0.70 4.14 -18.86
CA ASN A 237 1.05 2.84 -19.43
C ASN A 237 0.43 1.67 -18.65
N LEU A 238 0.17 1.83 -17.35
CA LEU A 238 -0.51 0.80 -16.56
C LEU A 238 -1.99 0.70 -16.94
N VAL A 239 -2.68 1.82 -17.20
CA VAL A 239 -4.06 1.82 -17.73
C VAL A 239 -4.09 1.16 -19.11
N GLU A 240 -3.19 1.57 -20.01
CA GLU A 240 -3.05 0.94 -21.34
C GLU A 240 -2.76 -0.56 -21.24
N HIS A 241 -1.91 -0.97 -20.29
CA HIS A 241 -1.59 -2.38 -20.06
C HIS A 241 -2.81 -3.17 -19.61
N ILE A 242 -3.66 -2.60 -18.75
CA ILE A 242 -4.93 -3.23 -18.34
C ILE A 242 -5.87 -3.39 -19.55
N LEU A 243 -6.00 -2.37 -20.42
CA LEU A 243 -6.87 -2.44 -21.59
C LEU A 243 -6.42 -3.52 -22.59
N LYS A 244 -5.12 -3.58 -22.90
CA LYS A 244 -4.55 -4.63 -23.77
C LYS A 244 -4.70 -6.02 -23.19
N TYR A 245 -4.58 -6.11 -21.87
CA TYR A 245 -4.75 -7.36 -21.15
C TYR A 245 -6.17 -7.90 -21.30
N GLU A 246 -7.19 -7.04 -21.27
CA GLU A 246 -8.58 -7.45 -21.50
C GLU A 246 -8.87 -7.86 -22.94
N GLU A 247 -8.33 -7.13 -23.92
CA GLU A 247 -8.46 -7.49 -25.34
C GLU A 247 -7.89 -8.91 -25.59
N SER A 248 -6.73 -9.22 -25.01
CA SER A 248 -6.09 -10.53 -25.12
C SER A 248 -6.87 -11.67 -24.41
N LEU A 249 -7.67 -11.33 -23.40
CA LEU A 249 -8.49 -12.29 -22.64
C LEU A 249 -9.83 -12.60 -23.32
N ALA A 250 -10.34 -11.69 -24.14
CA ALA A 250 -11.51 -11.97 -24.97
C ALA A 250 -11.26 -13.16 -25.92
N ASP A 251 -9.99 -13.41 -26.24
CA ASP A 251 -9.54 -14.46 -27.17
C ASP A 251 -9.07 -15.76 -26.49
N SER A 252 -9.06 -15.87 -25.14
CA SER A 252 -8.53 -17.07 -24.45
C SER A 252 -9.32 -17.56 -23.23
N ASP A 253 -9.51 -18.88 -23.10
CA ASP A 253 -10.32 -19.54 -22.05
C ASP A 253 -9.68 -19.59 -20.64
N SER A 254 -8.57 -18.90 -20.39
CA SER A 254 -7.75 -19.02 -19.17
C SER A 254 -8.15 -18.05 -18.03
N LYS A 255 -9.40 -18.09 -17.55
CA LYS A 255 -9.96 -17.06 -16.63
C LYS A 255 -9.38 -17.01 -15.20
N GLY A 256 -8.79 -18.10 -14.69
CA GLY A 256 -8.44 -18.25 -13.26
C GLY A 256 -7.19 -17.50 -12.79
N VAL A 257 -6.03 -17.77 -13.42
CA VAL A 257 -4.71 -17.18 -13.06
C VAL A 257 -4.67 -15.67 -13.37
N ASN A 258 -5.53 -15.24 -14.29
CA ASN A 258 -5.52 -13.92 -14.88
C ASN A 258 -6.21 -12.83 -14.04
N SER A 259 -7.15 -13.22 -13.17
CA SER A 259 -7.85 -12.28 -12.27
C SER A 259 -6.94 -11.64 -11.20
N GLY A 260 -5.90 -12.35 -10.74
CA GLY A 260 -4.96 -11.83 -9.73
C GLY A 260 -4.06 -10.71 -10.25
N ARG A 261 -3.70 -10.77 -11.53
CA ARG A 261 -2.92 -9.72 -12.21
C ARG A 261 -3.72 -8.42 -12.31
N LEU A 262 -4.96 -8.51 -12.77
CA LEU A 262 -5.86 -7.35 -12.81
C LEU A 262 -6.03 -6.69 -11.44
N VAL A 263 -6.28 -7.47 -10.39
CA VAL A 263 -6.37 -6.96 -9.01
C VAL A 263 -5.10 -6.20 -8.62
N SER A 264 -3.92 -6.72 -8.96
CA SER A 264 -2.63 -6.10 -8.61
C SER A 264 -2.40 -4.79 -9.37
N CYS A 265 -2.75 -4.75 -10.66
CA CYS A 265 -2.71 -3.53 -11.47
C CYS A 265 -3.66 -2.45 -10.92
N ILE A 266 -4.92 -2.80 -10.67
CA ILE A 266 -5.93 -1.87 -10.13
C ILE A 266 -5.57 -1.42 -8.71
N THR A 267 -5.01 -2.31 -7.87
CA THR A 267 -4.50 -1.95 -6.54
C THR A 267 -3.35 -0.95 -6.66
N THR A 268 -2.45 -1.15 -7.62
CA THR A 268 -1.35 -0.22 -7.90
C THR A 268 -1.89 1.16 -8.31
N LEU A 269 -2.88 1.23 -9.22
CA LEU A 269 -3.55 2.48 -9.58
C LEU A 269 -4.23 3.16 -8.38
N PHE A 270 -4.85 2.39 -7.50
CA PHE A 270 -5.41 2.91 -6.25
C PHE A 270 -4.35 3.53 -5.35
N LEU A 271 -3.18 2.89 -5.18
CA LEU A 271 -2.09 3.45 -4.38
C LEU A 271 -1.56 4.77 -4.96
N PHE A 272 -1.39 4.87 -6.28
CA PHE A 272 -1.05 6.14 -6.94
C PHE A 272 -2.13 7.21 -6.72
N SER A 273 -3.40 6.83 -6.89
CA SER A 273 -4.54 7.73 -6.69
C SER A 273 -4.62 8.24 -5.25
N LYS A 274 -4.31 7.39 -4.27
CA LYS A 274 -4.34 7.76 -2.85
C LYS A 274 -3.32 8.85 -2.51
N ILE A 275 -2.16 8.84 -3.15
CA ILE A 275 -1.09 9.82 -2.91
C ILE A 275 -1.24 11.07 -3.76
N ARG A 276 -1.55 10.90 -5.07
CA ARG A 276 -1.71 12.01 -6.01
C ARG A 276 -2.88 11.74 -6.96
N PRO A 277 -4.13 12.03 -6.54
CA PRO A 277 -5.32 11.71 -7.32
C PRO A 277 -5.34 12.33 -8.72
N GLN A 278 -4.67 13.47 -8.91
CA GLN A 278 -4.57 14.17 -10.21
C GLN A 278 -3.97 13.30 -11.33
N LEU A 279 -3.17 12.27 -10.99
CA LEU A 279 -2.59 11.35 -11.97
C LEU A 279 -3.66 10.52 -12.72
N MET A 280 -4.83 10.32 -12.11
CA MET A 280 -5.89 9.45 -12.63
C MET A 280 -7.09 10.20 -13.21
N VAL A 281 -7.12 11.54 -13.17
CA VAL A 281 -8.27 12.36 -13.61
C VAL A 281 -8.69 12.04 -15.05
N LYS A 282 -7.74 12.01 -15.97
CA LYS A 282 -8.01 11.70 -17.39
C LYS A 282 -8.43 10.24 -17.64
N HIS A 283 -8.19 9.34 -16.68
CA HIS A 283 -8.49 7.91 -16.79
C HIS A 283 -9.78 7.51 -16.07
N ALA A 284 -10.48 8.46 -15.42
CA ALA A 284 -11.66 8.16 -14.62
C ALA A 284 -12.78 7.46 -15.44
N MET A 285 -13.01 7.93 -16.66
CA MET A 285 -14.00 7.32 -17.57
C MET A 285 -13.60 5.90 -17.99
N THR A 286 -12.31 5.66 -18.25
CA THR A 286 -11.76 4.33 -18.57
C THR A 286 -11.92 3.36 -17.40
N MET A 287 -11.89 3.85 -16.16
CA MET A 287 -12.05 3.02 -14.97
C MET A 287 -13.50 2.68 -14.64
N GLN A 288 -14.48 3.43 -15.13
CA GLN A 288 -15.88 3.27 -14.76
C GLN A 288 -16.49 1.91 -15.14
N PRO A 289 -16.21 1.32 -16.32
CA PRO A 289 -16.75 0.00 -16.69
C PRO A 289 -16.39 -1.12 -15.70
N TYR A 290 -15.28 -1.01 -14.98
CA TYR A 290 -14.86 -1.99 -13.98
C TYR A 290 -15.73 -2.00 -12.72
N LEU A 291 -16.63 -1.02 -12.53
CA LEU A 291 -17.65 -1.07 -11.49
C LEU A 291 -18.75 -2.10 -11.80
N THR A 292 -19.05 -2.32 -13.09
CA THR A 292 -20.20 -3.13 -13.52
C THR A 292 -19.82 -4.51 -14.03
N THR A 293 -18.54 -4.88 -14.00
CA THR A 293 -18.05 -6.22 -14.32
C THR A 293 -18.82 -7.30 -13.54
N LYS A 294 -19.23 -8.38 -14.22
CA LYS A 294 -19.93 -9.51 -13.58
C LYS A 294 -19.07 -10.09 -12.47
N CYS A 295 -19.54 -10.02 -11.22
CA CYS A 295 -18.83 -10.56 -10.08
C CYS A 295 -19.15 -12.04 -9.90
N SER A 296 -18.13 -12.89 -9.90
CA SER A 296 -18.24 -14.30 -9.51
C SER A 296 -17.17 -14.71 -8.49
N THR A 297 -16.08 -13.96 -8.36
CA THR A 297 -14.93 -14.31 -7.54
C THR A 297 -14.56 -13.24 -6.51
N GLN A 298 -13.75 -13.61 -5.51
CA GLN A 298 -13.19 -12.67 -4.53
C GLN A 298 -12.34 -11.57 -5.19
N ASN A 299 -11.63 -11.91 -6.27
CA ASN A 299 -10.81 -10.97 -7.03
C ASN A 299 -11.67 -9.90 -7.70
N ASP A 300 -12.84 -10.26 -8.24
CA ASP A 300 -13.77 -9.29 -8.85
C ASP A 300 -14.26 -8.27 -7.81
N PHE A 301 -14.58 -8.74 -6.60
CA PHE A 301 -14.96 -7.83 -5.51
C PHE A 301 -13.82 -6.88 -5.13
N MET A 302 -12.57 -7.34 -5.15
CA MET A 302 -11.41 -6.48 -4.90
C MET A 302 -11.23 -5.42 -6.00
N VAL A 303 -11.42 -5.78 -7.27
CA VAL A 303 -11.39 -4.84 -8.40
C VAL A 303 -12.43 -3.73 -8.18
N ILE A 304 -13.68 -4.09 -7.94
CA ILE A 304 -14.77 -3.12 -7.72
C ILE A 304 -14.47 -2.22 -6.53
N CYS A 305 -14.03 -2.78 -5.41
CA CYS A 305 -13.71 -1.99 -4.22
C CYS A 305 -12.58 -0.99 -4.49
N ASN A 306 -11.55 -1.37 -5.25
CA ASN A 306 -10.45 -0.47 -5.57
C ASN A 306 -10.84 0.58 -6.62
N VAL A 307 -11.62 0.22 -7.64
CA VAL A 307 -12.17 1.16 -8.62
C VAL A 307 -13.06 2.19 -7.95
N ALA A 308 -13.97 1.78 -7.06
CA ALA A 308 -14.81 2.70 -6.28
C ALA A 308 -13.96 3.68 -5.45
N LYS A 309 -12.87 3.21 -4.82
CA LYS A 309 -11.93 4.09 -4.09
C LYS A 309 -11.17 5.05 -5.01
N ILE A 310 -10.80 4.63 -6.22
CA ILE A 310 -10.14 5.50 -7.20
C ILE A 310 -11.12 6.61 -7.59
N LEU A 311 -12.34 6.25 -8.00
CA LEU A 311 -13.36 7.21 -8.44
C LEU A 311 -13.77 8.17 -7.32
N GLU A 312 -13.88 7.69 -6.07
CA GLU A 312 -14.11 8.54 -4.88
C GLU A 312 -13.10 9.68 -4.77
N LEU A 313 -11.82 9.41 -5.08
CA LEU A 313 -10.72 10.37 -4.96
C LEU A 313 -10.60 11.27 -6.19
N VAL A 314 -10.94 10.76 -7.36
CA VAL A 314 -10.59 11.36 -8.65
C VAL A 314 -11.73 12.18 -9.25
N VAL A 315 -12.97 11.70 -9.18
CA VAL A 315 -14.12 12.39 -9.81
C VAL A 315 -14.32 13.81 -9.27
N PRO A 316 -14.21 14.09 -7.96
CA PRO A 316 -14.34 15.45 -7.45
C PRO A 316 -13.27 16.43 -7.93
N LEU A 317 -12.23 15.97 -8.63
CA LEU A 317 -11.16 16.79 -9.20
C LEU A 317 -11.28 16.94 -10.73
N MET A 318 -12.28 16.34 -11.35
CA MET A 318 -12.51 16.49 -12.79
C MET A 318 -13.01 17.90 -13.10
N GLU A 319 -12.41 18.52 -14.12
CA GLU A 319 -12.92 19.76 -14.70
C GLU A 319 -14.05 19.40 -15.68
N HIS A 320 -15.25 19.94 -15.45
CA HIS A 320 -16.43 19.74 -16.30
C HIS A 320 -16.74 18.26 -16.65
N PRO A 321 -16.96 17.37 -15.66
CA PRO A 321 -17.40 16.00 -15.91
C PRO A 321 -18.74 15.97 -16.66
N SER A 322 -18.87 15.06 -17.64
CA SER A 322 -20.13 14.86 -18.39
C SER A 322 -21.27 14.43 -17.46
N GLU A 323 -22.43 15.05 -17.59
CA GLU A 323 -23.63 14.70 -16.81
C GLU A 323 -24.03 13.23 -17.02
N THR A 324 -23.92 12.71 -18.25
CA THR A 324 -24.21 11.31 -18.59
C THR A 324 -23.27 10.34 -17.86
N PHE A 325 -21.99 10.70 -17.75
CA PHE A 325 -21.01 9.92 -17.01
C PHE A 325 -21.36 9.86 -15.52
N LEU A 326 -21.68 11.02 -14.93
CA LEU A 326 -22.05 11.10 -13.52
C LEU A 326 -23.35 10.35 -13.20
N ALA A 327 -24.38 10.49 -14.04
CA ALA A 327 -25.65 9.79 -13.89
C ALA A 327 -25.47 8.27 -13.96
N THR A 328 -24.73 7.78 -14.95
CA THR A 328 -24.42 6.34 -15.09
C THR A 328 -23.68 5.82 -13.85
N MET A 329 -22.69 6.57 -13.36
CA MET A 329 -21.93 6.18 -12.18
C MET A 329 -22.78 6.13 -10.90
N GLU A 330 -23.69 7.10 -10.70
CA GLU A 330 -24.64 7.07 -9.57
C GLU A 330 -25.53 5.82 -9.64
N GLU A 331 -26.07 5.51 -10.82
CA GLU A 331 -26.92 4.35 -11.03
C GLU A 331 -26.18 3.03 -10.74
N ASP A 332 -24.95 2.91 -11.25
CA ASP A 332 -24.13 1.71 -11.07
C ASP A 332 -23.72 1.52 -9.61
N LEU A 333 -23.26 2.58 -8.93
CA LEU A 333 -22.96 2.54 -7.49
C LEU A 333 -24.19 2.10 -6.69
N MET A 334 -25.37 2.57 -7.06
CA MET A 334 -26.62 2.19 -6.41
C MET A 334 -26.99 0.72 -6.64
N LYS A 335 -26.86 0.21 -7.87
CA LYS A 335 -27.02 -1.23 -8.15
C LYS A 335 -26.08 -2.08 -7.30
N LEU A 336 -24.82 -1.67 -7.16
CA LEU A 336 -23.83 -2.35 -6.31
C LEU A 336 -24.23 -2.32 -4.82
N ILE A 337 -24.70 -1.18 -4.32
CA ILE A 337 -25.18 -1.00 -2.95
C ILE A 337 -26.40 -1.88 -2.65
N ILE A 338 -27.22 -2.20 -3.65
CA ILE A 338 -28.41 -3.06 -3.49
C ILE A 338 -28.06 -4.53 -3.58
N LYS A 339 -27.09 -4.90 -4.42
CA LYS A 339 -26.80 -6.29 -4.78
C LYS A 339 -25.79 -6.98 -3.88
N TYR A 340 -24.67 -6.33 -3.54
CA TYR A 340 -23.49 -7.03 -2.99
C TYR A 340 -23.30 -6.89 -1.48
N GLY A 341 -22.27 -7.55 -0.93
CA GLY A 341 -22.00 -7.62 0.51
C GLY A 341 -21.41 -6.35 1.12
N MET A 342 -21.22 -6.37 2.45
CA MET A 342 -20.85 -5.20 3.27
C MET A 342 -19.63 -4.42 2.77
N THR A 343 -18.55 -5.10 2.38
CA THR A 343 -17.31 -4.44 1.94
C THR A 343 -17.53 -3.60 0.68
N VAL A 344 -18.26 -4.15 -0.30
CA VAL A 344 -18.63 -3.44 -1.53
C VAL A 344 -19.54 -2.27 -1.18
N VAL A 345 -20.59 -2.51 -0.39
CA VAL A 345 -21.53 -1.46 0.06
C VAL A 345 -20.78 -0.30 0.72
N GLN A 346 -19.84 -0.57 1.62
CA GLN A 346 -19.09 0.48 2.31
C GLN A 346 -18.30 1.37 1.35
N HIS A 347 -17.60 0.78 0.38
CA HIS A 347 -16.80 1.54 -0.58
C HIS A 347 -17.66 2.26 -1.62
N CYS A 348 -18.74 1.64 -2.09
CA CYS A 348 -19.68 2.25 -3.03
C CYS A 348 -20.45 3.42 -2.40
N VAL A 349 -20.90 3.30 -1.15
CA VAL A 349 -21.56 4.42 -0.43
C VAL A 349 -20.58 5.58 -0.21
N SER A 350 -19.32 5.29 0.10
CA SER A 350 -18.26 6.30 0.25
C SER A 350 -18.04 7.06 -1.07
N CYS A 351 -17.91 6.33 -2.18
CA CYS A 351 -17.79 6.90 -3.52
C CYS A 351 -19.03 7.72 -3.91
N LEU A 352 -20.23 7.18 -3.69
CA LEU A 352 -21.48 7.87 -3.98
C LEU A 352 -21.58 9.18 -3.19
N GLY A 353 -21.19 9.19 -1.92
CA GLY A 353 -21.10 10.40 -1.10
C GLY A 353 -20.13 11.44 -1.65
N ALA A 354 -18.96 11.02 -2.13
CA ALA A 354 -18.00 11.94 -2.73
C ALA A 354 -18.53 12.55 -4.04
N VAL A 355 -19.19 11.76 -4.88
CA VAL A 355 -19.75 12.19 -6.17
C VAL A 355 -20.95 13.12 -5.96
N VAL A 356 -21.93 12.70 -5.16
CA VAL A 356 -23.17 13.46 -4.96
C VAL A 356 -22.90 14.79 -4.27
N ASN A 357 -22.15 14.77 -3.16
CA ASN A 357 -21.92 15.98 -2.37
C ASN A 357 -21.01 17.02 -3.07
N LYS A 358 -20.20 16.60 -4.06
CA LYS A 358 -19.18 17.47 -4.68
C LYS A 358 -19.37 17.73 -6.17
N ALA A 359 -20.12 16.90 -6.89
CA ALA A 359 -20.29 17.02 -8.33
C ALA A 359 -21.77 17.19 -8.73
N THR A 360 -22.64 16.24 -8.39
CA THR A 360 -24.00 16.20 -8.99
C THR A 360 -25.07 16.93 -8.20
N GLN A 361 -24.94 17.01 -6.87
CA GLN A 361 -25.99 17.52 -5.97
C GLN A 361 -27.34 16.77 -6.11
N ASN A 362 -27.35 15.53 -6.61
CA ASN A 362 -28.56 14.72 -6.79
C ASN A 362 -29.04 14.06 -5.49
N TYR A 363 -29.34 14.87 -4.47
CA TYR A 363 -29.71 14.41 -3.14
C TYR A 363 -31.02 13.61 -3.11
N LYS A 364 -31.94 13.88 -4.04
CA LYS A 364 -33.23 13.18 -4.15
C LYS A 364 -33.04 11.67 -4.34
N PHE A 365 -32.05 11.27 -5.12
CA PHE A 365 -31.78 9.87 -5.41
C PHE A 365 -31.27 9.12 -4.18
N VAL A 366 -30.37 9.76 -3.42
CA VAL A 366 -29.86 9.23 -2.14
C VAL A 366 -30.95 9.18 -1.08
N TRP A 367 -31.81 10.21 -1.02
CA TRP A 367 -32.96 10.27 -0.11
C TRP A 367 -33.94 9.10 -0.31
N ALA A 368 -34.27 8.78 -1.56
CA ALA A 368 -35.12 7.64 -1.89
C ALA A 368 -34.49 6.32 -1.43
N CYS A 369 -33.17 6.16 -1.60
CA CYS A 369 -32.44 4.99 -1.11
C CYS A 369 -32.49 4.86 0.41
N PHE A 370 -32.22 5.97 1.11
CA PHE A 370 -32.28 6.04 2.56
C PHE A 370 -33.67 5.64 3.07
N ASN A 371 -34.73 6.26 2.55
CA ASN A 371 -36.11 5.99 2.98
C ASN A 371 -36.53 4.54 2.76
N ARG A 372 -36.04 3.87 1.71
CA ARG A 372 -36.30 2.44 1.50
C ARG A 372 -35.74 1.58 2.63
N TYR A 373 -34.48 1.77 3.01
CA TYR A 373 -33.86 0.98 4.08
C TYR A 373 -34.33 1.41 5.47
N TYR A 374 -34.43 2.72 5.71
CA TYR A 374 -34.93 3.26 6.97
C TYR A 374 -36.39 2.88 7.22
N GLY A 375 -37.25 2.99 6.20
CA GLY A 375 -38.64 2.55 6.27
C GLY A 375 -38.79 1.04 6.50
N ALA A 376 -37.93 0.22 5.91
CA ALA A 376 -37.89 -1.21 6.20
C ALA A 376 -37.54 -1.50 7.67
N LEU A 377 -36.55 -0.78 8.23
CA LEU A 377 -36.20 -0.91 9.64
C LEU A 377 -37.34 -0.46 10.57
N LEU A 378 -38.03 0.63 10.24
CA LEU A 378 -39.18 1.09 11.02
C LEU A 378 -40.31 0.04 11.04
N LYS A 379 -40.64 -0.53 9.87
CA LYS A 379 -41.64 -1.61 9.78
C LYS A 379 -41.26 -2.82 10.64
N LEU A 380 -40.00 -3.24 10.55
CA LEU A 380 -39.49 -4.37 11.36
C LEU A 380 -39.46 -4.03 12.86
N LYS A 381 -39.12 -2.79 13.24
CA LYS A 381 -39.20 -2.33 14.64
C LYS A 381 -40.64 -2.41 15.15
N SER A 382 -41.61 -1.85 14.43
CA SER A 382 -43.02 -1.85 14.82
C SER A 382 -43.56 -3.28 14.97
N GLN A 383 -43.29 -4.15 14.01
CA GLN A 383 -43.71 -5.56 14.08
C GLN A 383 -43.11 -6.30 15.27
N HIS A 384 -41.83 -6.05 15.59
CA HIS A 384 -41.20 -6.64 16.78
C HIS A 384 -41.73 -6.07 18.10
N GLN A 385 -42.16 -4.80 18.12
CA GLN A 385 -42.76 -4.18 19.31
C GLN A 385 -44.16 -4.72 19.57
N GLU A 386 -44.92 -5.01 18.53
CA GLU A 386 -46.26 -5.61 18.61
C GLU A 386 -46.20 -7.08 19.05
N ASP A 387 -45.27 -7.86 18.49
CA ASP A 387 -45.06 -9.26 18.88
C ASP A 387 -43.56 -9.62 18.93
N PRO A 388 -42.94 -9.57 20.13
CA PRO A 388 -41.53 -9.92 20.32
C PRO A 388 -41.20 -11.39 20.01
N ASN A 389 -42.19 -12.29 20.02
CA ASN A 389 -41.99 -13.71 19.76
C ASN A 389 -42.27 -14.07 18.29
N SER A 390 -42.60 -13.07 17.46
CA SER A 390 -42.87 -13.26 16.04
C SER A 390 -41.65 -13.77 15.27
N THR A 391 -41.84 -14.73 14.38
CA THR A 391 -40.78 -15.23 13.50
C THR A 391 -40.39 -14.26 12.38
N VAL A 392 -41.09 -13.13 12.24
CA VAL A 392 -40.92 -12.15 11.14
C VAL A 392 -39.50 -11.61 11.06
N LEU A 393 -38.85 -11.32 12.19
CA LEU A 393 -37.47 -10.81 12.21
C LEU A 393 -36.47 -11.90 11.80
N THR A 394 -36.71 -13.13 12.25
CA THR A 394 -35.87 -14.28 11.91
C THR A 394 -35.96 -14.59 10.41
N THR A 395 -37.17 -14.61 9.84
CA THR A 395 -37.38 -14.81 8.40
C THR A 395 -36.76 -13.70 7.56
N ASN A 396 -36.85 -12.44 8.02
CA ASN A 396 -36.31 -11.28 7.30
C ASN A 396 -34.90 -10.85 7.76
N LYS A 397 -34.19 -11.71 8.48
CA LYS A 397 -32.88 -11.38 9.08
C LYS A 397 -31.88 -10.83 8.06
N PRO A 398 -31.69 -11.40 6.86
CA PRO A 398 -30.76 -10.83 5.87
C PRO A 398 -31.12 -9.39 5.45
N ALA A 399 -32.42 -9.09 5.28
CA ALA A 399 -32.89 -7.76 4.95
C ALA A 399 -32.70 -6.78 6.11
N LEU A 400 -32.93 -7.22 7.35
CA LEU A 400 -32.67 -6.44 8.57
C LEU A 400 -31.19 -6.07 8.69
N LEU A 401 -30.30 -7.06 8.63
CA LEU A 401 -28.85 -6.86 8.75
C LEU A 401 -28.31 -5.92 7.66
N ARG A 402 -28.80 -6.09 6.42
CA ARG A 402 -28.46 -5.20 5.30
C ARG A 402 -28.93 -3.78 5.56
N SER A 403 -30.17 -3.61 6.02
CA SER A 403 -30.76 -2.29 6.25
C SER A 403 -30.04 -1.54 7.37
N LEU A 404 -29.71 -2.21 8.49
CA LEU A 404 -28.94 -1.63 9.59
C LEU A 404 -27.57 -1.12 9.12
N PHE A 405 -26.85 -1.94 8.34
CA PHE A 405 -25.55 -1.56 7.82
C PHE A 405 -25.63 -0.40 6.82
N THR A 406 -26.55 -0.48 5.86
CA THR A 406 -26.67 0.53 4.80
C THR A 406 -27.15 1.88 5.34
N VAL A 407 -28.11 1.91 6.27
CA VAL A 407 -28.54 3.15 6.93
C VAL A 407 -27.37 3.82 7.65
N GLY A 408 -26.63 3.06 8.46
CA GLY A 408 -25.44 3.60 9.13
C GLY A 408 -24.39 4.12 8.16
N ALA A 409 -24.09 3.36 7.09
CA ALA A 409 -23.13 3.76 6.07
C ALA A 409 -23.56 5.04 5.35
N LEU A 410 -24.85 5.19 5.03
CA LEU A 410 -25.39 6.41 4.43
C LEU A 410 -25.25 7.59 5.39
N CYS A 411 -25.66 7.45 6.66
CA CYS A 411 -25.54 8.52 7.68
C CYS A 411 -24.10 8.96 7.95
N ARG A 412 -23.09 8.13 7.62
CA ARG A 412 -21.69 8.51 7.72
C ARG A 412 -21.24 9.47 6.62
N HIS A 413 -21.81 9.34 5.43
CA HIS A 413 -21.36 10.05 4.22
C HIS A 413 -22.35 11.15 3.78
N PHE A 414 -23.57 11.12 4.29
CA PHE A 414 -24.61 12.10 4.03
C PHE A 414 -25.19 12.61 5.35
N ASP A 415 -25.30 13.93 5.47
CA ASP A 415 -26.00 14.57 6.57
C ASP A 415 -27.45 14.84 6.14
N PHE A 416 -28.33 13.91 6.51
CA PHE A 416 -29.74 13.96 6.12
C PHE A 416 -30.52 15.10 6.81
N ASP A 417 -29.94 15.76 7.82
CA ASP A 417 -30.57 16.89 8.49
C ASP A 417 -30.37 18.22 7.75
N GLN A 418 -29.59 18.24 6.66
CA GLN A 418 -29.40 19.40 5.80
C GLN A 418 -30.66 19.76 4.99
N GLU A 419 -30.79 21.03 4.60
CA GLU A 419 -31.99 21.57 3.95
C GLU A 419 -32.26 20.91 2.59
N GLU A 420 -31.19 20.53 1.89
CA GLU A 420 -31.20 19.87 0.59
C GLU A 420 -31.97 18.55 0.60
N PHE A 421 -32.02 17.86 1.75
CA PHE A 421 -32.78 16.62 1.95
C PHE A 421 -34.22 16.85 2.47
N LYS A 422 -34.48 17.98 3.13
CA LYS A 422 -35.77 18.27 3.78
C LYS A 422 -36.86 18.70 2.80
N GLY A 423 -36.49 19.09 1.58
CA GLY A 423 -37.43 19.49 0.53
C GLY A 423 -38.21 20.77 0.87
N SER A 424 -38.98 21.28 -0.08
CA SER A 424 -39.76 22.53 0.07
C SER A 424 -40.97 22.44 1.03
N SER A 425 -41.15 21.30 1.71
CA SER A 425 -42.19 21.12 2.73
C SER A 425 -41.72 21.72 4.06
N LYS A 426 -42.15 22.95 4.36
CA LYS A 426 -41.97 23.65 5.64
C LYS A 426 -42.57 22.93 6.86
N VAL A 427 -43.10 21.71 6.70
CA VAL A 427 -43.79 20.94 7.76
C VAL A 427 -42.82 20.05 8.55
N ASN A 428 -41.63 19.74 8.01
CA ASN A 428 -40.68 18.79 8.63
C ASN A 428 -39.51 19.43 9.40
N THR A 429 -39.56 20.72 9.70
CA THR A 429 -38.46 21.45 10.38
C THR A 429 -38.20 20.97 11.82
N SER A 430 -39.10 20.19 12.42
CA SER A 430 -39.00 19.69 13.79
C SER A 430 -38.40 18.28 13.95
N VAL A 431 -38.23 17.52 12.85
CA VAL A 431 -37.76 16.13 12.94
C VAL A 431 -36.27 16.05 12.62
N ASN A 432 -35.48 15.77 13.66
CA ASN A 432 -34.04 15.53 13.54
C ASN A 432 -33.82 14.06 13.16
N ILE A 433 -33.42 13.82 11.91
CA ILE A 433 -33.28 12.49 11.31
C ILE A 433 -32.15 11.74 12.01
N LYS A 434 -31.03 12.40 12.35
CA LYS A 434 -29.93 11.76 13.09
C LYS A 434 -30.39 11.19 14.44
N ASP A 435 -31.28 11.88 15.16
CA ASP A 435 -31.77 11.45 16.47
C ASP A 435 -32.73 10.25 16.31
N LYS A 436 -33.56 10.26 15.26
CA LYS A 436 -34.43 9.13 14.91
C LYS A 436 -33.65 7.89 14.50
N VAL A 437 -32.59 8.06 13.71
CA VAL A 437 -31.68 6.96 13.36
C VAL A 437 -30.95 6.44 14.60
N LEU A 438 -30.49 7.32 15.50
CA LEU A 438 -29.87 6.93 16.76
C LEU A 438 -30.82 6.09 17.61
N GLU A 439 -32.06 6.55 17.83
CA GLU A 439 -33.09 5.84 18.60
C GLU A 439 -33.37 4.44 18.00
N LEU A 440 -33.51 4.38 16.67
CA LEU A 440 -33.76 3.14 15.94
C LEU A 440 -32.60 2.14 16.05
N LEU A 441 -31.35 2.62 15.91
CA LEU A 441 -30.17 1.76 16.04
C LEU A 441 -29.99 1.28 17.48
N LEU A 442 -30.15 2.16 18.48
CA LEU A 442 -30.10 1.81 19.90
C LEU A 442 -31.14 0.75 20.25
N TYR A 443 -32.34 0.79 19.67
CA TYR A 443 -33.34 -0.25 19.84
C TYR A 443 -32.81 -1.63 19.43
N PHE A 444 -32.23 -1.75 18.22
CA PHE A 444 -31.69 -3.03 17.74
C PHE A 444 -30.42 -3.49 18.46
N THR A 445 -29.74 -2.63 19.23
CA THR A 445 -28.64 -3.07 20.12
C THR A 445 -29.11 -3.93 21.30
N LYS A 446 -30.40 -3.89 21.63
CA LYS A 446 -31.02 -4.67 22.72
C LYS A 446 -31.66 -5.99 22.23
N HIS A 447 -31.50 -6.31 20.95
CA HIS A 447 -32.07 -7.52 20.34
C HIS A 447 -31.41 -8.79 20.90
N SER A 448 -32.09 -9.95 20.87
CA SER A 448 -31.56 -11.22 21.38
C SER A 448 -30.45 -11.81 20.51
N ASP A 449 -30.53 -11.62 19.19
CA ASP A 449 -29.54 -12.07 18.20
C ASP A 449 -28.29 -11.17 18.13
N GLU A 450 -27.11 -11.77 18.35
CA GLU A 450 -25.81 -11.07 18.38
C GLU A 450 -25.40 -10.45 17.04
N GLU A 451 -25.80 -11.02 15.89
CA GLU A 451 -25.47 -10.44 14.59
C GLU A 451 -26.24 -9.14 14.37
N VAL A 452 -27.50 -9.09 14.79
CA VAL A 452 -28.34 -7.88 14.76
C VAL A 452 -27.71 -6.79 15.63
N GLN A 453 -27.34 -7.14 16.88
CA GLN A 453 -26.64 -6.23 17.78
C GLN A 453 -25.34 -5.70 17.14
N THR A 454 -24.54 -6.59 16.56
CA THR A 454 -23.28 -6.23 15.90
C THR A 454 -23.49 -5.25 14.74
N LYS A 455 -24.49 -5.47 13.87
CA LYS A 455 -24.80 -4.53 12.77
C LYS A 455 -25.34 -3.21 13.26
N ALA A 456 -26.16 -3.20 14.32
CA ALA A 456 -26.64 -1.97 14.94
C ALA A 456 -25.47 -1.15 15.51
N ILE A 457 -24.53 -1.78 16.22
CA ILE A 457 -23.33 -1.13 16.75
C ILE A 457 -22.41 -0.62 15.63
N ILE A 458 -22.26 -1.35 14.52
CA ILE A 458 -21.55 -0.85 13.32
C ILE A 458 -22.22 0.43 12.81
N GLY A 459 -23.55 0.43 12.67
CA GLY A 459 -24.31 1.59 12.22
C GLY A 459 -24.18 2.80 13.14
N LEU A 460 -24.18 2.59 14.46
CA LEU A 460 -23.91 3.62 15.46
C LEU A 460 -22.50 4.20 15.27
N GLY A 461 -21.50 3.33 15.13
CA GLY A 461 -20.11 3.75 14.89
C GLY A 461 -19.95 4.61 13.64
N PHE A 462 -20.65 4.27 12.56
CA PHE A 462 -20.71 5.08 11.35
C PHE A 462 -21.34 6.46 11.59
N SER A 463 -22.46 6.51 12.33
CA SER A 463 -23.13 7.77 12.69
C SER A 463 -22.25 8.67 13.56
N PHE A 464 -21.48 8.11 14.49
CA PHE A 464 -20.55 8.86 15.36
C PHE A 464 -19.39 9.51 14.60
N ILE A 465 -19.00 8.97 13.44
CA ILE A 465 -17.97 9.59 12.59
C ILE A 465 -18.49 10.90 11.98
N GLN A 466 -19.77 10.98 11.67
CA GLN A 466 -20.41 12.18 11.10
C GLN A 466 -20.87 13.15 12.19
N HIS A 467 -21.48 12.64 13.26
CA HIS A 467 -21.98 13.42 14.39
C HIS A 467 -21.36 12.95 15.71
N PRO A 468 -20.13 13.40 16.06
CA PRO A 468 -19.44 12.95 17.26
C PRO A 468 -20.16 13.29 18.57
N VAL A 469 -21.04 14.31 18.54
CA VAL A 469 -21.83 14.75 19.71
C VAL A 469 -22.73 13.63 20.24
N LEU A 470 -23.20 12.73 19.36
CA LEU A 470 -24.06 11.61 19.75
C LEU A 470 -23.35 10.62 20.70
N MET A 471 -22.02 10.62 20.76
CA MET A 471 -21.29 9.80 21.73
C MET A 471 -21.45 10.30 23.18
N PHE A 472 -21.94 11.53 23.38
CA PHE A 472 -22.19 12.08 24.72
C PHE A 472 -23.55 11.71 25.30
N GLU A 473 -24.46 11.17 24.48
CA GLU A 473 -25.77 10.70 24.93
C GLU A 473 -25.64 9.61 25.99
N VAL A 474 -26.52 9.68 26.99
CA VAL A 474 -26.44 8.83 28.19
C VAL A 474 -26.62 7.36 27.82
N GLU A 475 -27.54 7.04 26.91
CA GLU A 475 -27.78 5.68 26.44
C GLU A 475 -26.57 5.09 25.72
N VAL A 476 -25.86 5.90 24.93
CA VAL A 476 -24.66 5.48 24.20
C VAL A 476 -23.50 5.22 25.16
N LYS A 477 -23.28 6.11 26.13
CA LYS A 477 -22.28 5.93 27.19
C LYS A 477 -22.53 4.64 27.96
N ASN A 478 -23.77 4.42 28.40
CA ASN A 478 -24.15 3.23 29.14
C ASN A 478 -23.96 1.97 28.30
N LEU A 479 -24.39 1.98 27.03
CA LEU A 479 -24.19 0.86 26.10
C LEU A 479 -22.71 0.45 25.99
N TYR A 480 -21.81 1.40 25.73
CA TYR A 480 -20.39 1.09 25.54
C TYR A 480 -19.73 0.66 26.85
N ASN A 481 -20.07 1.31 27.97
CA ASN A 481 -19.55 0.94 29.30
C ASN A 481 -19.98 -0.47 29.70
N ILE A 482 -21.25 -0.85 29.47
CA ILE A 482 -21.75 -2.20 29.75
C ILE A 482 -21.02 -3.23 28.89
N ILE A 483 -20.96 -3.02 27.58
CA ILE A 483 -20.31 -3.98 26.66
C ILE A 483 -18.84 -4.20 27.03
N LEU A 484 -18.11 -3.13 27.38
CA LEU A 484 -16.68 -3.23 27.68
C LEU A 484 -16.39 -3.74 29.10
N SER A 485 -17.23 -3.41 30.09
CA SER A 485 -16.97 -3.74 31.50
C SER A 485 -17.52 -5.10 31.92
N ASP A 486 -18.63 -5.55 31.33
CA ASP A 486 -19.24 -6.83 31.68
C ASP A 486 -18.39 -8.00 31.17
N LYS A 487 -18.02 -8.91 32.08
CA LYS A 487 -17.26 -10.12 31.75
C LYS A 487 -18.06 -11.08 30.88
N ASN A 488 -19.38 -11.09 31.01
CA ASN A 488 -20.28 -12.01 30.31
C ASN A 488 -20.66 -11.52 28.91
N CYS A 489 -20.35 -10.27 28.56
CA CYS A 489 -20.65 -9.73 27.23
C CYS A 489 -19.75 -10.36 26.15
N SER A 490 -20.33 -10.63 24.97
CA SER A 490 -19.64 -11.26 23.84
C SER A 490 -18.36 -10.51 23.44
N VAL A 491 -17.32 -11.29 23.17
CA VAL A 491 -16.03 -10.79 22.66
C VAL A 491 -16.21 -10.06 21.32
N ASN A 492 -17.13 -10.50 20.46
CA ASN A 492 -17.35 -9.85 19.16
C ASN A 492 -17.91 -8.42 19.32
N LEU A 493 -18.82 -8.22 20.27
CA LEU A 493 -19.38 -6.90 20.56
C LEU A 493 -18.31 -5.96 21.11
N LYS A 494 -17.45 -6.46 22.01
CA LYS A 494 -16.27 -5.72 22.52
C LYS A 494 -15.33 -5.32 21.39
N ILE A 495 -14.97 -6.27 20.52
CA ILE A 495 -14.14 -6.01 19.33
C ILE A 495 -14.81 -4.94 18.45
N GLN A 496 -16.12 -5.00 18.26
CA GLN A 496 -16.82 -4.05 17.41
C GLN A 496 -16.84 -2.63 17.99
N VAL A 497 -17.04 -2.48 19.30
CA VAL A 497 -16.93 -1.18 19.98
C VAL A 497 -15.52 -0.60 19.83
N LEU A 498 -14.48 -1.42 20.05
CA LEU A 498 -13.09 -0.98 19.88
C LEU A 498 -12.78 -0.59 18.43
N LYS A 499 -13.29 -1.33 17.45
CA LYS A 499 -13.16 -0.99 16.01
C LYS A 499 -13.84 0.35 15.68
N ASN A 500 -15.00 0.64 16.27
CA ASN A 500 -15.68 1.92 16.09
C ASN A 500 -14.81 3.08 16.61
N LEU A 501 -14.28 2.94 17.82
CA LEU A 501 -13.40 3.94 18.44
C LEU A 501 -12.11 4.13 17.62
N GLN A 502 -11.45 3.03 17.24
CA GLN A 502 -10.25 3.06 16.40
C GLN A 502 -10.50 3.79 15.08
N THR A 503 -11.59 3.46 14.38
CA THR A 503 -11.95 4.07 13.09
C THR A 503 -12.24 5.56 13.24
N TYR A 504 -12.97 5.95 14.29
CA TYR A 504 -13.25 7.35 14.61
C TYR A 504 -11.96 8.15 14.84
N LEU A 505 -11.05 7.64 15.68
CA LEU A 505 -9.78 8.29 15.98
C LEU A 505 -8.90 8.42 14.74
N GLN A 506 -8.78 7.37 13.92
CA GLN A 506 -8.03 7.41 12.66
C GLN A 506 -8.62 8.43 11.68
N LYS A 507 -9.95 8.50 11.56
CA LYS A 507 -10.60 9.47 10.67
C LYS A 507 -10.43 10.91 11.17
N LYS A 508 -10.52 11.14 12.49
CA LYS A 508 -10.24 12.45 13.09
C LYS A 508 -8.79 12.89 12.87
N LYS A 509 -7.81 11.99 13.06
CA LYS A 509 -6.39 12.28 12.78
C LYS A 509 -6.18 12.70 11.32
N LYS A 510 -6.76 11.98 10.37
CA LYS A 510 -6.69 12.31 8.93
C LYS A 510 -7.39 13.65 8.60
N ARG A 511 -8.59 13.90 9.15
CA ARG A 511 -9.30 15.17 8.97
C ARG A 511 -8.49 16.34 9.56
N ALA A 512 -7.95 16.20 10.77
CA ALA A 512 -7.13 17.24 11.40
C ALA A 512 -5.86 17.54 10.60
N ALA A 513 -5.15 16.50 10.12
CA ALA A 513 -3.99 16.69 9.26
C ALA A 513 -4.36 17.41 7.95
N ALA A 514 -5.44 17.00 7.29
CA ALA A 514 -5.90 17.66 6.06
C ALA A 514 -6.30 19.13 6.31
N LEU A 515 -7.06 19.42 7.37
CA LEU A 515 -7.41 20.79 7.75
C LEU A 515 -6.15 21.62 8.02
N PHE A 516 -5.16 21.09 8.72
CA PHE A 516 -3.91 21.80 8.98
C PHE A 516 -3.18 22.19 7.68
N PHE A 517 -3.16 21.31 6.67
CA PHE A 517 -2.63 21.61 5.34
C PHE A 517 -3.44 22.67 4.58
N PHE A 518 -4.77 22.74 4.76
CA PHE A 518 -5.59 23.80 4.17
C PHE A 518 -5.47 25.13 4.93
N PHE A 519 -5.25 25.09 6.25
CA PHE A 519 -5.09 26.28 7.09
C PHE A 519 -3.88 27.14 6.70
N SER A 520 -2.83 26.58 6.08
CA SER A 520 -1.73 27.37 5.49
C SER A 520 -2.14 28.21 4.27
N GLY A 521 -3.32 27.97 3.68
CA GLY A 521 -3.83 28.72 2.53
C GLY A 521 -4.99 29.68 2.82
N SER A 522 -5.61 29.65 4.00
CA SER A 522 -6.86 30.40 4.29
C SER A 522 -6.82 31.24 5.57
N ILE A 523 -5.63 31.74 5.96
CA ILE A 523 -5.39 32.49 7.21
C ILE A 523 -6.26 33.75 7.38
N ILE A 524 -6.89 34.27 6.32
CA ILE A 524 -7.52 35.59 6.35
C ILE A 524 -8.90 35.61 7.03
N LEU A 525 -9.66 34.50 7.09
CA LEU A 525 -11.07 34.57 7.58
C LEU A 525 -11.30 34.14 9.04
N PHE A 526 -10.50 33.21 9.59
CA PHE A 526 -10.89 32.54 10.83
C PHE A 526 -10.45 33.25 12.13
N LYS A 527 -9.58 34.27 12.05
CA LYS A 527 -8.92 34.84 13.25
C LYS A 527 -9.55 36.13 13.80
N ILE A 528 -10.56 36.70 13.14
CA ILE A 528 -11.12 38.01 13.55
C ILE A 528 -12.35 37.86 14.47
N LYS A 529 -13.20 36.83 14.28
CA LYS A 529 -14.42 36.68 15.12
C LYS A 529 -14.22 36.03 16.48
N SER A 530 -13.12 35.31 16.70
CA SER A 530 -12.90 34.58 17.97
C SER A 530 -12.33 35.46 19.10
N VAL A 531 -11.87 36.67 18.78
CA VAL A 531 -11.26 37.61 19.74
C VAL A 531 -12.25 38.68 20.23
N GLU A 532 -13.36 38.92 19.51
CA GLU A 532 -14.34 39.96 19.89
C GLU A 532 -15.39 39.51 20.91
N VAL A 533 -15.48 38.22 21.27
CA VAL A 533 -16.50 37.73 22.23
C VAL A 533 -15.98 37.59 23.67
N THR A 534 -14.72 37.96 23.96
CA THR A 534 -14.14 37.88 25.32
C THR A 534 -13.82 39.24 25.98
N LYS A 535 -14.29 40.36 25.42
CA LYS A 535 -14.19 41.69 26.05
C LYS A 535 -15.55 42.37 26.19
N CYS A 536 -16.41 41.85 27.06
CA CYS A 536 -17.46 42.65 27.68
C CYS A 536 -17.88 41.97 28.99
N GLY A 537 -17.37 42.48 30.12
CA GLY A 537 -17.76 41.97 31.44
C GLY A 537 -16.68 42.14 32.49
N THR A 538 -16.29 43.39 32.78
CA THR A 538 -15.91 43.92 34.12
C THR A 538 -15.23 45.28 33.94
N CYS A 539 -16.01 46.36 34.05
CA CYS A 539 -15.58 47.66 34.58
C CYS A 539 -16.79 48.29 35.26
N ARG A 540 -16.88 48.12 36.58
CA ARG A 540 -17.60 49.00 37.50
C ARG A 540 -16.54 49.60 38.42
N GLU A 541 -16.32 50.90 38.29
CA GLU A 541 -16.28 51.84 39.42
C GLU A 541 -17.31 52.93 39.12
#